data_AF-A0A7Z9ZEM5-F1
#
_entry.id   AF-A0A7Z9ZEM5-F1
#
_cell.length_a   1.000
_cell.length_b   1.000
_cell.length_c   1.000
_cell.angle_alpha   90.00
_cell.angle_beta   90.00
_cell.angle_gamma   90.00
#
_symmetry.space_group_name_H-M   'P 1'
#
loop_
_entity.id
_entity.type
_entity.pdbx_description
1 polymer ?
#
loop_
_entity_poly.entity_id
_entity_poly.type
_entity_poly.pdbx_seq_one_letter_code
_entity_poly.pdbx_strand_id
1 'polypeptide(L)'
;MKIELYTDPSGFSALAEEWNPLLRRSTSNTIFLTWEWQKTWWEYLGEGDLAIIAVRDDEGALIGIVPLFGTRDEEGRESLAFVGCVDVSDYLDVIVARGHEEAVYTALLDVLSGEGGIRWDVADLCNIPAASPTRRFLPTLAEARVYRT
;
A
#
# COMPACT_ATOMS: atom_id res chain seq x y z
N MET A 1 1.61 5.14 -17.55
CA MET A 1 1.63 4.53 -16.22
C MET A 1 0.57 3.44 -16.19
N LYS A 2 0.86 2.29 -15.59
CA LYS A 2 -0.08 1.18 -15.45
C LYS A 2 -0.28 0.87 -13.96
N ILE A 3 -1.54 0.65 -13.56
CA ILE A 3 -1.91 0.23 -12.22
C ILE A 3 -2.41 -1.21 -12.30
N GLU A 4 -1.91 -2.07 -11.43
CA GLU A 4 -2.32 -3.45 -11.28
C GLU A 4 -2.82 -3.66 -9.85
N LEU A 5 -4.02 -4.22 -9.69
CA LEU A 5 -4.60 -4.52 -8.40
C LEU A 5 -4.67 -6.04 -8.23
N TYR A 6 -4.05 -6.55 -7.17
CA TYR A 6 -4.12 -7.95 -6.77
C TYR A 6 -4.96 -8.06 -5.50
N THR A 7 -6.10 -8.76 -5.58
CA THR A 7 -7.04 -8.92 -4.46
C THR A 7 -6.94 -10.28 -3.78
N ASP A 8 -5.88 -11.04 -4.07
CA ASP A 8 -5.65 -12.37 -3.53
C ASP A 8 -4.14 -12.64 -3.39
N PRO A 9 -3.73 -13.65 -2.59
CA PRO A 9 -2.33 -13.90 -2.27
C PRO A 9 -1.42 -14.19 -3.47
N SER A 10 -1.97 -14.49 -4.67
CA SER A 10 -1.17 -14.63 -5.89
C SER A 10 -0.41 -13.35 -6.24
N GLY A 11 -0.86 -12.18 -5.78
CA GLY A 11 -0.16 -10.91 -5.93
C GLY A 11 1.25 -10.93 -5.32
N PHE A 12 1.44 -11.58 -4.17
CA PHE A 12 2.77 -11.77 -3.60
C PHE A 12 3.66 -12.59 -4.53
N SER A 13 3.13 -13.68 -5.11
CA SER A 13 3.89 -14.50 -6.06
C SER A 13 4.20 -13.75 -7.36
N ALA A 14 3.26 -12.96 -7.88
CA ALA A 14 3.44 -12.17 -9.10
C ALA A 14 4.52 -11.10 -8.96
N LEU A 15 4.68 -10.52 -7.77
CA LEU A 15 5.61 -9.44 -7.49
C LEU A 15 6.92 -9.91 -6.83
N ALA A 16 7.08 -11.20 -6.54
CA ALA A 16 8.16 -11.73 -5.70
C ALA A 16 9.57 -11.28 -6.14
N GLU A 17 9.86 -11.40 -7.44
CA GLU A 17 11.17 -11.07 -8.00
C GLU A 17 11.45 -9.55 -8.03
N GLU A 18 10.40 -8.70 -8.09
CA GLU A 18 10.52 -7.24 -8.24
C GLU A 18 10.39 -6.48 -6.92
N TRP A 19 9.73 -7.07 -5.92
CA TRP A 19 9.39 -6.43 -4.64
C TRP A 19 10.60 -5.92 -3.88
N ASN A 20 11.53 -6.81 -3.53
CA ASN A 20 12.71 -6.45 -2.77
C ASN A 20 13.67 -5.53 -3.56
N PRO A 21 13.85 -5.71 -4.90
CA PRO A 21 14.50 -4.70 -5.73
C PRO A 21 13.88 -3.31 -5.60
N LEU A 22 12.55 -3.18 -5.70
CA LEU A 22 11.85 -1.90 -5.50
C LEU A 22 12.08 -1.34 -4.08
N LEU A 23 11.96 -2.18 -3.06
CA LEU A 23 12.12 -1.77 -1.67
C LEU A 23 13.50 -1.12 -1.43
N ARG A 24 14.57 -1.69 -1.98
CA ARG A 24 15.94 -1.11 -1.87
C ARG A 24 16.07 0.29 -2.49
N ARG A 25 15.24 0.60 -3.49
CA ARG A 25 15.21 1.93 -4.15
C ARG A 25 14.29 2.92 -3.43
N SER A 26 13.49 2.45 -2.48
CA SER A 26 12.52 3.27 -1.76
C SER A 26 13.14 4.08 -0.62
N THR A 27 12.40 5.07 -0.14
CA THR A 27 12.76 5.86 1.05
C THR A 27 12.61 5.08 2.36
N SER A 28 11.85 3.98 2.36
CA SER A 28 11.52 3.17 3.54
C SER A 28 11.93 1.72 3.30
N ASN A 29 13.22 1.42 3.43
CA ASN A 29 13.78 0.07 3.25
C ASN A 29 13.91 -0.65 4.61
N THR A 30 12.78 -1.12 5.15
CA THR A 30 12.69 -1.79 6.46
C THR A 30 12.42 -3.29 6.29
N ILE A 31 12.73 -4.11 7.30
CA ILE A 31 12.45 -5.55 7.26
C ILE A 31 10.95 -5.83 7.11
N PHE A 32 10.10 -5.01 7.73
CA PHE A 32 8.65 -5.16 7.70
C PHE A 32 8.06 -4.97 6.30
N LEU A 33 8.77 -4.28 5.40
CA LEU A 33 8.33 -4.07 4.03
C LEU A 33 8.93 -5.07 3.03
N THR A 34 9.76 -6.01 3.50
CA THR A 34 10.30 -7.08 2.64
C THR A 34 9.19 -7.99 2.16
N TRP A 35 9.38 -8.59 0.99
CA TRP A 35 8.45 -9.57 0.43
C TRP A 35 8.19 -10.72 1.40
N GLU A 36 9.25 -11.23 2.02
CA GLU A 36 9.22 -12.32 2.98
C GLU A 36 8.34 -11.97 4.17
N TRP A 37 8.53 -10.77 4.75
CA TRP A 37 7.71 -10.32 5.87
C TRP A 37 6.26 -10.12 5.46
N GLN A 38 6.00 -9.34 4.40
CA GLN A 38 4.63 -9.00 4.01
C GLN A 38 3.81 -10.22 3.62
N LYS A 39 4.40 -11.17 2.88
CA LYS A 39 3.77 -12.44 2.55
C LYS A 39 3.51 -13.28 3.81
N THR A 40 4.51 -13.41 4.69
CA THR A 40 4.40 -14.23 5.91
C THR A 40 3.36 -13.65 6.86
N TRP A 41 3.39 -12.34 7.08
CA TRP A 41 2.40 -11.65 7.91
C TRP A 41 1.00 -11.88 7.34
N TRP A 42 0.80 -11.72 6.02
CA TRP A 42 -0.50 -11.99 5.41
C TRP A 42 -0.94 -13.45 5.57
N GLU A 43 -0.03 -14.41 5.39
CA GLU A 43 -0.33 -15.85 5.49
C GLU A 43 -0.79 -16.28 6.89
N TYR A 44 -0.23 -15.68 7.95
CA TYR A 44 -0.47 -16.13 9.33
C TYR A 44 -1.34 -15.20 10.17
N LEU A 45 -1.34 -13.90 9.87
CA LEU A 45 -2.01 -12.85 10.64
C LEU A 45 -3.00 -12.04 9.81
N GLY A 46 -2.92 -12.12 8.48
CA GLY A 46 -3.82 -11.42 7.57
C GLY A 46 -5.26 -11.89 7.73
N GLU A 47 -6.18 -10.94 7.72
CA GLU A 47 -7.62 -11.17 7.73
C GLU A 47 -8.31 -10.21 6.75
N GLY A 48 -9.57 -10.50 6.42
CA GLY A 48 -10.35 -9.66 5.50
C GLY A 48 -9.89 -9.75 4.04
N ASP A 49 -10.06 -8.65 3.31
CA ASP A 49 -9.85 -8.58 1.87
C ASP A 49 -8.49 -7.98 1.53
N LEU A 50 -7.60 -8.76 0.91
CA LEU A 50 -6.30 -8.27 0.44
C LEU A 50 -6.47 -7.27 -0.70
N ALA A 51 -5.63 -6.24 -0.73
CA ALA A 51 -5.49 -5.35 -1.88
C ALA A 51 -4.03 -4.88 -2.03
N ILE A 52 -3.28 -5.51 -2.94
CA ILE A 52 -1.93 -5.07 -3.30
C ILE A 52 -2.04 -4.24 -4.57
N ILE A 53 -1.76 -2.93 -4.47
CA ILE A 53 -1.69 -2.03 -5.61
C ILE A 53 -0.25 -1.98 -6.09
N ALA A 54 0.01 -2.40 -7.32
CA ALA A 54 1.29 -2.24 -7.99
C ALA A 54 1.19 -1.14 -9.05
N VAL A 55 2.19 -0.25 -9.06
CA VAL A 55 2.27 0.86 -10.01
C VAL A 55 3.51 0.69 -10.87
N ARG A 56 3.32 0.71 -12.19
CA ARG A 56 4.40 0.64 -13.19
C ARG A 56 4.46 1.93 -14.00
N ASP A 57 5.67 2.35 -14.33
CA ASP A 57 5.89 3.47 -15.24
C ASP A 57 5.55 3.11 -16.71
N ASP A 58 5.78 4.04 -17.63
CA ASP A 58 5.51 3.84 -19.07
C ASP A 58 6.43 2.80 -19.72
N GLU A 59 7.59 2.52 -19.12
CA GLU A 59 8.56 1.52 -19.57
C GLU A 59 8.26 0.13 -18.99
N GLY A 60 7.27 0.03 -18.09
CA GLY A 60 6.84 -1.20 -17.44
C GLY A 60 7.60 -1.53 -16.16
N ALA A 61 8.52 -0.68 -15.72
CA ALA A 61 9.26 -0.89 -14.49
C ALA A 61 8.36 -0.66 -13.27
N LEU A 62 8.45 -1.55 -12.28
CA LEU A 62 7.72 -1.40 -11.02
C LEU A 62 8.30 -0.23 -10.21
N ILE A 63 7.46 0.77 -9.93
CA ILE A 63 7.83 2.00 -9.21
C ILE A 63 7.10 2.19 -7.89
N GLY A 64 6.03 1.42 -7.63
CA GLY A 64 5.25 1.51 -6.41
C GLY A 64 4.57 0.19 -6.04
N ILE A 65 4.55 -0.13 -4.75
CA ILE A 65 3.68 -1.15 -4.15
C ILE A 65 2.99 -0.53 -2.94
N VAL A 66 1.67 -0.63 -2.88
CA VAL A 66 0.86 -0.30 -1.70
C VAL A 66 0.19 -1.58 -1.22
N PRO A 67 0.75 -2.23 -0.18
CA PRO A 67 0.17 -3.46 0.35
C PRO A 67 -0.91 -3.12 1.39
N LEU A 68 -2.17 -3.24 1.02
CA LEU A 68 -3.32 -2.94 1.88
C LEU A 68 -4.15 -4.19 2.16
N PHE A 69 -4.96 -4.12 3.20
CA PHE A 69 -6.08 -5.02 3.41
C PHE A 69 -7.26 -4.28 4.03
N GLY A 70 -8.46 -4.76 3.73
CA GLY A 70 -9.72 -4.22 4.22
C GLY A 70 -10.39 -5.15 5.23
N THR A 71 -10.87 -4.59 6.33
CA THR A 71 -11.72 -5.29 7.29
C THR A 71 -13.01 -4.53 7.54
N ARG A 72 -14.03 -5.26 7.98
CA ARG A 72 -15.34 -4.70 8.28
C ARG A 72 -15.65 -4.91 9.75
N ASP A 73 -15.99 -3.83 10.44
CA ASP A 73 -16.37 -3.90 11.86
C ASP A 73 -17.83 -4.38 12.05
N GLU A 74 -18.24 -4.60 13.31
CA GLU A 74 -19.60 -5.05 13.65
C GLU A 74 -20.69 -4.06 13.20
N GLU A 75 -20.35 -2.78 13.05
CA GLU A 75 -21.24 -1.70 12.61
C GLU A 75 -21.31 -1.61 11.08
N GLY A 76 -20.46 -2.36 10.38
CA GLY A 76 -20.40 -2.46 8.94
C GLY A 76 -19.53 -1.41 8.25
N ARG A 77 -18.68 -0.71 9.00
CA ARG A 77 -17.71 0.24 8.42
C ARG A 77 -16.52 -0.51 7.84
N GLU A 78 -16.14 -0.14 6.63
CA GLU A 78 -15.02 -0.71 5.89
C GLU A 78 -13.73 0.06 6.22
N SER A 79 -12.75 -0.58 6.84
CA SER A 79 -11.48 0.01 7.25
C SER A 79 -10.33 -0.55 6.42
N LEU A 80 -9.53 0.32 5.81
CA LEU A 80 -8.29 -0.06 5.11
C LEU A 80 -7.06 0.18 5.96
N ALA A 81 -6.15 -0.78 5.99
CA ALA A 81 -4.88 -0.69 6.69
C ALA A 81 -3.74 -1.27 5.84
N PHE A 82 -2.49 -0.98 6.20
CA PHE A 82 -1.35 -1.65 5.57
C PHE A 82 -1.28 -3.12 5.99
N VAL A 83 -0.95 -4.02 5.06
CA VAL A 83 -0.50 -5.37 5.44
C VAL A 83 0.67 -5.21 6.41
N GLY A 84 0.56 -5.83 7.59
CA GLY A 84 1.51 -5.63 8.70
C GLY A 84 0.96 -4.79 9.86
N CYS A 85 -0.20 -4.13 9.69
CA CYS A 85 -0.67 -3.12 10.63
C CYS A 85 -1.07 -3.68 12.01
N VAL A 86 -1.66 -4.87 12.03
CA VAL A 86 -2.07 -5.54 13.27
C VAL A 86 -0.88 -6.31 13.83
N ASP A 87 -0.40 -5.85 14.98
CA ASP A 87 0.69 -6.42 15.75
C ASP A 87 2.03 -6.54 14.98
N VAL A 88 3.12 -6.71 15.75
CA VAL A 88 4.46 -7.13 15.32
C VAL A 88 5.25 -6.27 14.31
N SER A 89 4.66 -5.28 13.62
CA SER A 89 5.37 -4.42 12.66
C SER A 89 5.46 -2.95 13.10
N ASP A 90 6.67 -2.41 13.25
CA ASP A 90 6.88 -1.04 13.75
C ASP A 90 7.01 0.02 12.65
N TYR A 91 7.36 -0.36 11.41
CA TYR A 91 7.61 0.59 10.32
C TYR A 91 7.01 0.11 9.00
N LEU A 92 5.81 0.60 8.69
CA LEU A 92 5.05 0.32 7.49
C LEU A 92 4.97 1.56 6.60
N ASP A 93 4.78 1.37 5.30
CA ASP A 93 4.74 2.47 4.36
C ASP A 93 4.23 2.02 2.98
N VAL A 94 4.00 3.01 2.14
CA VAL A 94 3.99 2.82 0.69
C VAL A 94 5.42 2.54 0.22
N ILE A 95 5.62 1.44 -0.48
CA ILE A 95 6.93 1.09 -1.07
C ILE A 95 7.03 1.82 -2.41
N VAL A 96 7.60 3.02 -2.41
CA VAL A 96 7.74 3.85 -3.62
C VAL A 96 9.19 4.10 -3.96
N ALA A 97 9.56 3.93 -5.24
CA ALA A 97 10.87 4.31 -5.74
C ALA A 97 11.10 5.82 -5.57
N ARG A 98 12.29 6.21 -5.10
CA ARG A 98 12.67 7.63 -4.97
C ARG A 98 12.43 8.40 -6.28
N GLY A 99 11.74 9.53 -6.18
CA GLY A 99 11.39 10.39 -7.32
C GLY A 99 10.05 10.06 -7.99
N HIS A 100 9.35 9.02 -7.53
CA HIS A 100 8.03 8.61 -8.06
C HIS A 100 6.90 8.77 -7.01
N GLU A 101 7.16 9.43 -5.89
CA GLU A 101 6.24 9.59 -4.76
C GLU A 101 4.87 10.14 -5.20
N GLU A 102 4.86 11.29 -5.87
CA GLU A 102 3.62 11.95 -6.31
C GLU A 102 2.82 11.07 -7.27
N ALA A 103 3.48 10.38 -8.21
CA ALA A 103 2.82 9.50 -9.16
C ALA A 103 2.17 8.28 -8.47
N VAL A 104 2.89 7.65 -7.53
CA VAL A 104 2.38 6.47 -6.80
C VAL A 104 1.26 6.86 -5.83
N TYR A 105 1.37 7.98 -5.11
CA TYR A 105 0.30 8.44 -4.22
C TYR A 105 -0.95 8.87 -5.00
N THR A 106 -0.78 9.50 -6.16
CA THR A 106 -1.89 9.82 -7.08
C THR A 106 -2.58 8.53 -7.54
N ALA A 107 -1.81 7.54 -7.97
CA ALA A 107 -2.34 6.24 -8.40
C ALA A 107 -3.07 5.50 -7.26
N LEU A 108 -2.54 5.54 -6.03
CA LEU A 108 -3.21 5.01 -4.85
C LEU A 108 -4.58 5.67 -4.67
N LEU A 109 -4.62 7.00 -4.64
CA LEU A 109 -5.87 7.73 -4.45
C LEU A 109 -6.84 7.50 -5.62
N ASP A 110 -6.35 7.29 -6.84
CA ASP A 110 -7.19 6.98 -8.01
C ASP A 110 -7.90 5.64 -7.81
N VAL A 111 -7.17 4.61 -7.35
CA VAL A 111 -7.74 3.30 -7.01
C VAL A 111 -8.77 3.42 -5.89
N LEU A 112 -8.47 4.20 -4.84
CA LEU A 112 -9.37 4.41 -3.71
C LEU A 112 -10.64 5.19 -4.10
N SER A 113 -10.56 6.11 -5.07
CA SER A 113 -11.71 6.87 -5.55
C SER A 113 -12.52 6.19 -6.67
N GLY A 114 -11.97 5.12 -7.27
CA GLY A 114 -12.54 4.49 -8.46
C GLY A 114 -13.69 3.53 -8.16
N GLU A 115 -14.64 3.40 -9.10
CA GLU A 115 -15.86 2.60 -8.96
C GLU A 115 -15.66 1.07 -8.85
N GLY A 116 -14.41 0.56 -8.90
CA GLY A 116 -14.15 -0.89 -9.00
C GLY A 116 -12.94 -1.45 -8.26
N GLY A 117 -12.27 -0.66 -7.41
CA GLY A 117 -10.99 -1.09 -6.80
C GLY A 117 -11.15 -1.74 -5.44
N ILE A 118 -11.57 -0.96 -4.44
CA ILE A 118 -11.55 -1.34 -3.03
C ILE A 118 -12.68 -0.60 -2.32
N ARG A 119 -13.49 -1.27 -1.49
CA ARG A 119 -14.50 -0.60 -0.65
C ARG A 119 -13.85 -0.15 0.65
N TRP A 120 -14.11 1.09 1.04
CA TRP A 120 -13.56 1.66 2.27
C TRP A 120 -14.34 2.91 2.70
N ASP A 121 -14.40 3.13 4.01
CA ASP A 121 -14.92 4.34 4.66
C ASP A 121 -13.79 5.12 5.36
N VAL A 122 -12.80 4.40 5.89
CA VAL A 122 -11.63 4.96 6.59
C VAL A 122 -10.37 4.22 6.19
N ALA A 123 -9.25 4.95 6.08
CA ALA A 123 -7.93 4.36 5.90
C ALA A 123 -7.06 4.65 7.13
N ASP A 124 -6.82 3.62 7.95
CA ASP A 124 -5.91 3.67 9.10
C ASP A 124 -4.52 3.18 8.69
N LEU A 125 -3.75 4.10 8.09
CA LEU A 125 -2.39 3.82 7.63
C LEU A 125 -1.41 3.92 8.81
N CYS A 126 -1.32 2.85 9.58
CA CYS A 126 -0.54 2.81 10.81
C CYS A 126 0.98 2.71 10.60
N ASN A 127 1.74 3.03 11.65
CA ASN A 127 3.18 2.79 11.76
C ASN A 127 4.04 3.41 10.64
N ILE A 128 3.57 4.52 10.04
CA ILE A 128 4.35 5.28 9.05
C ILE A 128 5.51 5.99 9.74
N PRO A 129 6.77 5.77 9.31
CA PRO A 129 7.93 6.49 9.84
C PRO A 129 7.74 8.01 9.79
N ALA A 130 8.16 8.73 10.83
CA ALA A 130 7.97 10.19 10.90
C ALA A 130 8.63 10.95 9.74
N ALA A 131 9.74 10.43 9.20
CA ALA A 131 10.47 11.00 8.07
C ALA A 131 9.95 10.54 6.70
N SER A 132 8.96 9.65 6.66
CA SER A 132 8.41 9.12 5.41
C SER A 132 7.78 10.23 4.56
N PRO A 133 8.06 10.26 3.24
CA PRO A 133 7.34 11.11 2.30
C PRO A 133 5.82 10.91 2.36
N THR A 134 5.34 9.71 2.71
CA THR A 134 3.91 9.39 2.79
C THR A 134 3.19 10.32 3.77
N ARG A 135 3.79 10.62 4.93
CA ARG A 135 3.17 11.56 5.90
C ARG A 135 3.05 13.00 5.39
N ARG A 136 3.82 13.38 4.37
CA ARG A 136 3.83 14.73 3.82
C ARG A 136 2.96 14.84 2.56
N PHE A 137 3.18 13.96 1.60
CA PHE A 137 2.57 14.07 0.27
C PHE A 137 1.16 13.49 0.24
N LEU A 138 0.93 12.34 0.88
CA LEU A 138 -0.36 11.66 0.78
C LEU A 138 -1.51 12.49 1.38
N PRO A 139 -1.39 13.10 2.58
CA PRO A 139 -2.44 13.98 3.10
C PRO A 139 -2.74 15.17 2.17
N THR A 140 -1.70 15.84 1.68
CA THR A 140 -1.84 16.99 0.77
C THR A 140 -2.62 16.61 -0.50
N LEU A 141 -2.30 15.46 -1.10
CA LEU A 141 -2.97 14.96 -2.30
C LEU A 141 -4.41 14.48 -2.01
N ALA A 142 -4.64 13.91 -0.82
CA ALA A 142 -5.95 13.42 -0.40
C ALA A 142 -6.92 14.58 -0.08
N GLU A 143 -6.46 15.62 0.60
CA GLU A 143 -7.23 16.84 0.87
C GLU A 143 -7.66 17.54 -0.43
N ALA A 144 -6.80 17.54 -1.46
CA ALA A 144 -7.14 18.05 -2.79
C ALA A 144 -8.29 17.28 -3.48
N ARG A 145 -8.59 16.06 -3.00
CA ARG A 145 -9.70 15.19 -3.42
C ARG A 145 -10.85 15.17 -2.41
N VAL A 146 -10.88 16.13 -1.48
CA VAL A 146 -11.94 16.30 -0.45
C VAL A 146 -11.93 15.21 0.63
N TYR A 147 -10.86 14.43 0.75
CA TYR A 147 -10.68 13.55 1.90
C TYR A 147 -10.27 14.35 3.15
N ARG A 148 -10.63 13.84 4.33
CA ARG A 148 -10.20 14.37 5.61
C ARG A 148 -9.02 13.55 6.12
N THR A 149 -7.91 14.22 6.44
CA THR A 149 -6.65 13.61 6.90
C THR A 149 -6.19 14.15 8.24
#